data_AF-W3XLI8-F1
#
_entry.id   AF-W3XLI8-F1
#
_cell.length_a   1.000
_cell.length_b   1.000
_cell.length_c   1.000
_cell.angle_alpha   90.00
_cell.angle_beta   90.00
_cell.angle_gamma   90.00
#
_symmetry.space_group_name_H-M   'P 1'
#
loop_
_entity.id
_entity.type
_entity.pdbx_description
1 polymer ?
#
loop_
_entity_poly.entity_id
_entity_poly.type
_entity_poly.pdbx_seq_one_letter_code
_entity_poly.pdbx_strand_id
1 'polypeptide(L)'
;MFNFLASRPRAVTKGPLDPDEGPLSSPRSPPPAPAARFIASQQASSRTSSRSPARSPAPSANIPVASRDFSHLLRPEIFHQLTPITVPAPFRNPSKQPAPETPIPELVANGHFRAAAIASVQALTSSPVSATQAAAHPPADPHDYARIFSLLYTRLACLCLIDAVPLAAQEAKALQDLNQGFYLDPVSGTHLMPWELRVLATRLQTLGFGDPRRAVVSYYDLAREARFEVLRAGKSHDQTAKETWKQRLAELGIRVAGALVEMDDLAGAASHLASLKEPSSLGDGGRLALAKALLWLHLGDVDAARRCVRDGKADQLGEKVISALADMADGRYEAALEKWTALKVELDENGVGDEMVAVNLAVCLLYLGKMEEGRGVLEKQVKEGQTSHTLLFNLSTMYELCSDRAKQLKMSLAEQVADKEATEHGWEKTNADFKL
;
A
#
# COMPACT_ATOMS: atom_id res chain seq x y z
N MET A 1 19.47 -44.22 30.54
CA MET A 1 18.14 -44.26 31.18
C MET A 1 17.33 -43.10 30.63
N PHE A 2 16.54 -43.34 29.59
CA PHE A 2 15.74 -42.33 28.91
C PHE A 2 14.26 -42.51 29.33
N ASN A 3 13.70 -41.50 29.99
CA ASN A 3 12.29 -41.47 30.38
C ASN A 3 11.45 -40.89 29.22
N PHE A 4 10.55 -41.70 28.69
CA PHE A 4 9.48 -41.27 27.78
C PHE A 4 8.28 -40.76 28.60
N LEU A 5 7.83 -39.54 28.36
CA LEU A 5 6.54 -39.03 28.82
C LEU A 5 5.53 -39.13 27.67
N ALA A 6 4.44 -39.85 27.93
CA ALA A 6 3.35 -40.12 27.01
C ALA A 6 2.50 -38.86 26.72
N SER A 7 2.21 -38.64 25.45
CA SER A 7 1.34 -37.58 24.95
C SER A 7 -0.13 -38.04 24.93
N ARG A 8 -1.04 -37.17 25.39
CA ARG A 8 -2.50 -37.40 25.44
C ARG A 8 -3.11 -37.38 24.01
N PRO A 9 -4.08 -38.26 23.69
CA PRO A 9 -4.76 -38.22 22.40
C PRO A 9 -5.75 -37.04 22.31
N ARG A 10 -5.72 -36.34 21.16
CA ARG A 10 -6.64 -35.23 20.81
C ARG A 10 -8.04 -35.78 20.56
N ALA A 11 -9.05 -35.12 21.15
CA ALA A 11 -10.46 -35.39 20.90
C ALA A 11 -10.85 -34.92 19.49
N VAL A 12 -11.47 -35.81 18.71
CA VAL A 12 -12.01 -35.53 17.38
C VAL A 12 -13.46 -35.05 17.55
N THR A 13 -13.72 -33.78 17.22
CA THR A 13 -15.08 -33.23 17.14
C THR A 13 -15.64 -33.48 15.74
N LYS A 14 -16.67 -34.34 15.63
CA LYS A 14 -17.47 -34.51 14.40
C LYS A 14 -18.39 -33.30 14.21
N GLY A 15 -18.39 -32.74 13.00
CA GLY A 15 -19.22 -31.60 12.60
C GLY A 15 -20.54 -32.04 11.94
N PRO A 16 -21.52 -31.13 11.84
CA PRO A 16 -22.94 -31.47 11.61
C PRO A 16 -23.32 -31.77 10.14
N LEU A 17 -22.42 -32.31 9.31
CA LEU A 17 -22.70 -32.61 7.89
C LEU A 17 -22.17 -33.97 7.39
N ASP A 18 -21.84 -34.90 8.30
CA ASP A 18 -21.48 -36.27 7.88
C ASP A 18 -22.74 -37.11 7.61
N PRO A 19 -22.86 -37.80 6.45
CA PRO A 19 -24.00 -38.65 6.12
C PRO A 19 -23.99 -39.97 6.93
N ASP A 20 -25.14 -40.32 7.52
CA ASP A 20 -25.36 -41.54 8.30
C ASP A 20 -25.35 -42.80 7.40
N GLU A 21 -24.28 -43.59 7.46
CA GLU A 21 -24.32 -44.99 7.01
C GLU A 21 -24.95 -45.87 8.10
N GLY A 22 -26.14 -46.40 7.80
CA GLY A 22 -26.89 -47.28 8.69
C GLY A 22 -26.31 -48.71 8.77
N PRO A 23 -26.37 -49.38 9.94
CA PRO A 23 -26.01 -50.78 10.07
C PRO A 23 -27.23 -51.73 10.01
N LEU A 24 -27.03 -52.88 9.37
CA LEU A 24 -27.96 -54.01 9.26
C LEU A 24 -28.15 -54.76 10.60
N SER A 25 -29.42 -54.99 10.98
CA SER A 25 -30.07 -56.03 11.81
C SER A 25 -29.20 -57.10 12.56
N SER A 26 -29.15 -57.11 13.92
CA SER A 26 -29.98 -57.80 14.97
C SER A 26 -29.62 -59.29 15.31
N PRO A 27 -29.75 -59.84 16.57
CA PRO A 27 -31.00 -59.80 17.39
C PRO A 27 -30.96 -59.85 18.97
N ARG A 28 -32.10 -59.40 19.58
CA ARG A 28 -32.86 -59.86 20.81
C ARG A 28 -32.26 -59.67 22.25
N SER A 29 -32.94 -59.30 23.36
CA SER A 29 -34.27 -58.81 23.89
C SER A 29 -34.06 -58.41 25.41
N PRO A 30 -35.03 -58.01 26.30
CA PRO A 30 -36.31 -57.26 26.27
C PRO A 30 -36.37 -56.02 27.28
N PRO A 31 -37.50 -55.25 27.39
CA PRO A 31 -37.63 -53.97 28.15
C PRO A 31 -38.50 -54.07 29.46
N PRO A 32 -38.68 -53.00 30.30
CA PRO A 32 -39.78 -52.00 30.16
C PRO A 32 -39.49 -50.55 30.71
N ALA A 33 -39.89 -49.46 30.03
CA ALA A 33 -41.08 -48.55 30.24
C ALA A 33 -40.84 -47.31 31.15
N PRO A 34 -41.69 -46.25 31.15
CA PRO A 34 -41.98 -45.36 30.01
C PRO A 34 -41.97 -43.83 30.33
N ALA A 35 -41.80 -43.05 29.25
CA ALA A 35 -42.41 -41.76 28.88
C ALA A 35 -42.88 -40.72 29.93
N ALA A 36 -42.48 -39.47 29.68
CA ALA A 36 -43.41 -38.33 29.71
C ALA A 36 -43.25 -37.52 28.41
N ARG A 37 -44.30 -37.53 27.59
CA ARG A 37 -44.56 -36.60 26.48
C ARG A 37 -45.54 -35.54 26.98
N PHE A 38 -45.33 -34.27 26.63
CA PHE A 38 -46.39 -33.29 26.32
C PHE A 38 -45.74 -32.24 25.40
N ILE A 39 -45.99 -32.29 24.09
CA ILE A 39 -47.08 -31.65 23.33
C ILE A 39 -46.99 -30.12 23.31
N ALA A 40 -46.93 -29.63 22.08
CA ALA A 40 -46.84 -28.26 21.64
C ALA A 40 -48.09 -27.42 21.97
N SER A 41 -47.86 -26.13 22.16
CA SER A 41 -48.87 -25.11 21.91
C SER A 41 -48.22 -23.92 21.20
N GLN A 42 -48.60 -23.75 19.94
CA GLN A 42 -48.42 -22.52 19.18
C GLN A 42 -49.15 -21.39 19.89
N GLN A 43 -48.46 -20.27 20.14
CA GLN A 43 -49.12 -18.98 20.26
C GLN A 43 -48.24 -17.92 19.57
N ALA A 44 -48.81 -17.38 18.51
CA ALA A 44 -48.35 -16.18 17.85
C ALA A 44 -48.45 -15.00 18.84
N SER A 45 -47.37 -14.23 18.95
CA SER A 45 -47.42 -12.84 19.41
C SER A 45 -46.23 -12.06 18.88
N SER A 46 -46.58 -10.90 18.33
CA SER A 46 -45.77 -9.83 17.77
C SER A 46 -44.46 -9.56 18.52
N ARG A 47 -43.33 -9.75 17.84
CA ARG A 47 -42.02 -9.28 18.33
C ARG A 47 -41.78 -7.85 17.87
N THR A 48 -42.00 -6.92 18.79
CA THR A 48 -41.40 -5.58 18.78
C THR A 48 -39.88 -5.71 18.86
N SER A 49 -39.18 -5.03 17.95
CA SER A 49 -37.72 -4.94 17.88
C SER A 49 -37.11 -4.48 19.21
N SER A 50 -36.40 -5.36 19.89
CA SER A 50 -35.55 -5.02 21.04
C SER A 50 -34.32 -4.26 20.53
N ARG A 51 -34.28 -2.96 20.83
CA ARG A 51 -33.10 -2.10 20.74
C ARG A 51 -31.92 -2.71 21.51
N SER A 52 -30.76 -2.73 20.88
CA SER A 52 -29.46 -2.97 21.54
C SER A 52 -29.25 -1.97 22.70
N PRO A 53 -28.55 -2.36 23.78
CA PRO A 53 -28.29 -1.46 24.90
C PRO A 53 -27.38 -0.30 24.46
N ALA A 54 -27.72 0.89 24.93
CA ALA A 54 -27.03 2.14 24.66
C ALA A 54 -25.54 2.04 25.04
N ARG A 55 -24.68 2.46 24.12
CA ARG A 55 -23.26 2.75 24.36
C ARG A 55 -23.20 3.86 25.42
N SER A 56 -22.57 3.61 26.56
CA SER A 56 -22.31 4.63 27.56
C SER A 56 -21.60 5.82 26.91
N PRO A 57 -22.04 7.08 27.12
CA PRO A 57 -21.31 8.22 26.60
C PRO A 57 -20.02 8.37 27.40
N ALA A 58 -18.89 8.22 26.72
CA ALA A 58 -17.64 8.79 27.22
C ALA A 58 -17.83 10.32 27.32
N PRO A 59 -17.20 11.01 28.28
CA PRO A 59 -17.31 12.45 28.42
C PRO A 59 -16.51 13.11 27.29
N SER A 60 -17.07 13.16 26.09
CA SER A 60 -16.62 14.10 25.06
C SER A 60 -17.18 15.46 25.46
N ALA A 61 -16.49 16.13 26.38
CA ALA A 61 -16.65 17.56 26.51
C ALA A 61 -16.48 18.17 25.11
N ASN A 62 -17.36 19.09 24.73
CA ASN A 62 -17.28 19.85 23.48
C ASN A 62 -16.05 20.77 23.51
N ILE A 63 -14.85 20.18 23.47
CA ILE A 63 -13.58 20.89 23.42
C ILE A 63 -13.47 21.50 22.02
N PRO A 64 -13.39 22.83 21.89
CA PRO A 64 -13.13 23.48 20.61
C PRO A 64 -11.88 22.89 19.95
N VAL A 65 -11.90 22.71 18.63
CA VAL A 65 -10.75 22.12 17.89
C VAL A 65 -9.45 22.88 18.18
N ALA A 66 -9.51 24.21 18.29
CA ALA A 66 -8.36 25.06 18.61
C ALA A 66 -7.74 24.81 20.01
N SER A 67 -8.43 24.08 20.88
CA SER A 67 -7.96 23.72 22.23
C SER A 67 -7.59 22.23 22.35
N ARG A 68 -7.60 21.49 21.25
CA ARG A 68 -7.14 20.09 21.25
C ARG A 68 -5.62 20.06 21.24
N ASP A 69 -5.09 19.29 22.17
CA ASP A 69 -3.66 19.12 22.35
C ASP A 69 -3.14 17.86 21.64
N PHE A 70 -2.27 18.07 20.65
CA PHE A 70 -1.59 17.02 19.89
C PHE A 70 -0.14 16.77 20.37
N SER A 71 0.25 17.27 21.55
CA SER A 71 1.58 17.07 22.15
C SER A 71 2.03 15.61 22.17
N HIS A 72 1.09 14.67 22.28
CA HIS A 72 1.39 13.23 22.25
C HIS A 72 2.07 12.77 20.96
N LEU A 73 1.88 13.46 19.83
CA LEU A 73 2.51 13.21 18.52
C LEU A 73 3.84 13.94 18.33
N LEU A 74 4.20 14.86 19.23
CA LEU A 74 5.43 15.66 19.17
C LEU A 74 6.59 15.03 19.97
N ARG A 75 6.33 13.87 20.57
CA ARG A 75 7.27 13.16 21.42
C ARG A 75 8.40 12.53 20.61
N PRO A 76 9.69 12.82 20.91
CA PRO A 76 10.82 12.25 20.19
C PRO A 76 10.84 10.73 20.15
N GLU A 77 10.32 10.06 21.18
CA GLU A 77 10.31 8.60 21.32
C GLU A 77 9.47 7.89 20.25
N ILE A 78 8.63 8.62 19.53
CA ILE A 78 7.86 8.08 18.41
C ILE A 78 8.78 7.81 17.21
N PHE A 79 9.77 8.67 16.97
CA PHE A 79 10.46 8.77 15.70
C PHE A 79 11.80 8.04 15.73
N HIS A 80 12.03 7.21 14.71
CA HIS A 80 13.24 6.42 14.60
C HIS A 80 14.34 7.21 13.88
N GLN A 81 15.56 7.13 14.40
CA GLN A 81 16.73 7.72 13.75
C GLN A 81 17.09 6.96 12.47
N LEU A 82 17.40 7.71 11.41
CA LEU A 82 17.71 7.14 10.10
C LEU A 82 19.21 6.88 9.97
N THR A 83 19.64 5.67 10.29
CA THR A 83 21.06 5.27 10.22
C THR A 83 21.59 5.28 8.78
N PRO A 84 22.78 5.85 8.50
CA PRO A 84 23.32 5.90 7.14
C PRO A 84 23.82 4.54 6.63
N ILE A 85 23.81 3.48 7.45
CA ILE A 85 24.36 2.16 7.11
C ILE A 85 23.72 1.53 5.88
N THR A 86 22.43 1.81 5.64
CA THR A 86 21.66 1.31 4.50
C THR A 86 21.90 2.09 3.21
N VAL A 87 22.65 3.20 3.25
CA VAL A 87 22.95 4.06 2.10
C VAL A 87 24.34 3.71 1.58
N PRO A 88 24.57 3.44 0.29
CA PRO A 88 25.91 3.15 -0.23
C PRO A 88 26.86 4.33 -0.03
N ALA A 89 28.16 4.05 0.16
CA ALA A 89 29.17 5.07 0.43
C ALA A 89 29.20 6.25 -0.57
N PRO A 90 29.02 6.05 -1.90
CA PRO A 90 28.99 7.16 -2.86
C PRO A 90 27.93 8.23 -2.59
N PHE A 91 26.76 7.85 -2.07
CA PHE A 91 25.69 8.81 -1.74
C PHE A 91 25.94 9.56 -0.43
N ARG A 92 26.90 9.13 0.40
CA ARG A 92 27.22 9.80 1.66
C ARG A 92 28.16 10.99 1.50
N ASN A 93 28.51 11.37 0.25
CA ASN A 93 29.40 12.49 -0.02
C ASN A 93 28.76 13.82 0.44
N PRO A 94 29.36 14.55 1.41
CA PRO A 94 28.81 15.80 1.91
C PRO A 94 28.61 16.87 0.84
N SER A 95 29.40 16.87 -0.24
CA SER A 95 29.30 17.89 -1.29
C SER A 95 28.02 17.80 -2.13
N LYS A 96 27.32 16.67 -2.08
CA LYS A 96 26.08 16.42 -2.84
C LYS A 96 24.84 16.32 -1.95
N GLN A 97 25.03 16.38 -0.64
CA GLN A 97 23.94 16.37 0.32
C GLN A 97 23.35 17.79 0.41
N PRO A 98 22.02 17.92 0.53
CA PRO A 98 21.41 19.22 0.70
C PRO A 98 21.85 19.85 2.02
N ALA A 99 21.84 21.18 2.07
CA ALA A 99 22.17 21.90 3.28
C ALA A 99 21.15 21.60 4.39
N PRO A 100 21.55 21.52 5.68
CA PRO A 100 20.62 21.23 6.77
C PRO A 100 19.45 22.23 6.89
N GLU A 101 19.68 23.47 6.46
CA GLU A 101 18.72 24.57 6.41
C GLU A 101 17.84 24.61 5.15
N THR A 102 18.00 23.66 4.22
CA THR A 102 17.12 23.58 3.03
C THR A 102 15.68 23.30 3.47
N PRO A 103 14.67 24.10 3.06
CA PRO A 103 13.28 23.91 3.45
C PRO A 103 12.70 22.55 3.05
N ILE A 104 11.82 21.98 3.89
CA ILE A 104 11.17 20.68 3.62
C ILE A 104 10.52 20.58 2.23
N PRO A 105 9.75 21.58 1.74
CA PRO A 105 9.14 21.49 0.42
C PRO A 105 10.16 21.38 -0.72
N GLU A 106 11.29 22.07 -0.60
CA GLU A 106 12.38 22.02 -1.57
C GLU A 106 13.10 20.67 -1.54
N LEU A 107 13.33 20.12 -0.34
CA LEU A 107 13.88 18.76 -0.19
C LEU A 107 12.99 17.72 -0.86
N VAL A 108 11.67 17.81 -0.71
CA VAL A 108 10.72 16.89 -1.36
C VAL A 108 10.71 17.08 -2.87
N ALA A 109 10.66 18.32 -3.35
CA ALA A 109 10.65 18.63 -4.79
C ALA A 109 11.91 18.13 -5.51
N ASN A 110 13.07 18.17 -4.84
CA ASN A 110 14.35 17.71 -5.39
C ASN A 110 14.65 16.23 -5.07
N GLY A 111 13.70 15.47 -4.52
CA GLY A 111 13.86 14.04 -4.23
C GLY A 111 14.86 13.71 -3.11
N HIS A 112 15.17 14.66 -2.23
CA HIS A 112 15.97 14.43 -1.02
C HIS A 112 15.10 13.92 0.13
N PHE A 113 14.43 12.79 -0.10
CA PHE A 113 13.41 12.24 0.81
C PHE A 113 13.95 11.91 2.20
N ARG A 114 15.18 11.41 2.32
CA ARG A 114 15.81 11.17 3.63
C ARG A 114 15.96 12.46 4.44
N ALA A 115 16.50 13.51 3.81
CA ALA A 115 16.69 14.80 4.44
C ALA A 115 15.34 15.42 4.84
N ALA A 116 14.33 15.34 3.95
CA ALA A 116 12.97 15.79 4.25
C ALA A 116 12.36 15.04 5.44
N ALA A 117 12.58 13.72 5.53
CA ALA A 117 12.13 12.91 6.66
C ALA A 117 12.81 13.30 7.98
N ILE A 118 14.10 13.66 7.96
CA ILE A 118 14.84 14.11 9.15
C ILE A 118 14.35 15.51 9.58
N ALA A 119 14.27 16.45 8.64
CA ALA A 119 13.79 17.80 8.88
C ALA A 119 12.35 17.83 9.42
N SER A 120 11.48 16.94 8.92
CA SER A 120 10.10 16.80 9.44
C SER A 120 10.07 16.41 10.92
N VAL A 121 10.96 15.51 11.37
CA VAL A 121 11.07 15.13 12.80
C VAL A 121 11.62 16.28 13.63
N GLN A 122 12.61 17.02 13.13
CA GLN A 122 13.17 18.18 13.84
C GLN A 122 12.09 19.24 14.09
N ALA A 123 11.24 19.51 13.09
CA ALA A 123 10.10 20.41 13.21
C ALA A 123 9.02 19.87 14.17
N LEU A 124 8.72 18.57 14.14
CA LEU A 124 7.73 17.94 15.02
C LEU A 124 8.18 17.91 16.49
N THR A 125 9.46 17.69 16.76
CA THR A 125 9.97 17.45 18.12
C THR A 125 10.56 18.68 18.79
N SER A 126 10.47 19.85 18.15
CA SER A 126 11.09 21.10 18.63
C SER A 126 12.59 20.94 18.94
N SER A 127 13.29 20.11 18.15
CA SER A 127 14.71 19.79 18.33
C SER A 127 15.59 20.29 17.16
N PRO A 128 15.50 21.57 16.71
CA PRO A 128 16.47 22.11 15.76
C PRO A 128 17.83 22.28 16.45
N VAL A 129 18.92 21.92 15.75
CA VAL A 129 20.29 21.93 16.30
C VAL A 129 20.89 23.35 16.29
N SER A 130 20.29 24.28 15.53
CA SER A 130 20.75 25.67 15.38
C SER A 130 19.57 26.64 15.18
N ALA A 131 19.76 27.92 15.49
CA ALA A 131 18.80 28.98 15.21
C ALA A 131 18.47 29.10 13.70
N THR A 132 19.44 28.87 12.83
CA THR A 132 19.23 28.88 11.36
C THR A 132 18.33 27.72 10.91
N GLN A 133 18.53 26.53 11.47
CA GLN A 133 17.66 25.39 11.24
C GLN A 133 16.27 25.58 11.84
N ALA A 134 16.17 26.21 13.02
CA ALA A 134 14.89 26.55 13.63
C ALA A 134 14.07 27.53 12.77
N ALA A 135 14.75 28.46 12.08
CA ALA A 135 14.10 29.36 11.14
C ALA A 135 13.65 28.64 9.86
N ALA A 136 14.46 27.73 9.32
CA ALA A 136 14.12 26.93 8.15
C ALA A 136 13.01 25.89 8.43
N HIS A 137 13.04 25.30 9.62
CA HIS A 137 12.13 24.25 10.09
C HIS A 137 11.48 24.67 11.42
N PRO A 138 10.48 25.57 11.39
CA PRO A 138 9.83 26.05 12.60
C PRO A 138 9.21 24.91 13.43
N PRO A 139 9.40 24.91 14.77
CA PRO A 139 8.75 23.96 15.66
C PRO A 139 7.22 23.99 15.50
N ALA A 140 6.58 22.81 15.55
CA ALA A 140 5.14 22.71 15.49
C ALA A 140 4.49 23.12 16.83
N ASP A 141 3.43 23.94 16.77
CA ASP A 141 2.57 24.21 17.93
C ASP A 141 1.69 22.97 18.21
N PRO A 142 1.62 22.46 19.46
CA PRO A 142 0.73 21.36 19.84
C PRO A 142 -0.74 21.52 19.46
N HIS A 143 -1.22 22.75 19.22
CA HIS A 143 -2.61 23.03 18.84
C HIS A 143 -2.80 23.23 17.32
N ASP A 144 -1.72 23.30 16.55
CA ASP A 144 -1.75 23.38 15.09
C ASP A 144 -1.75 21.98 14.45
N TYR A 145 -2.90 21.33 14.53
CA TYR A 145 -3.08 19.99 13.96
C TYR A 145 -2.81 19.94 12.46
N ALA A 146 -3.06 21.03 11.73
CA ALA A 146 -2.87 21.07 10.28
C ALA A 146 -1.38 20.98 9.93
N ARG A 147 -0.54 21.76 10.64
CA ARG A 147 0.91 21.67 10.49
C ARG A 147 1.43 20.31 10.94
N ILE A 148 1.00 19.80 12.09
CA ILE A 148 1.43 18.49 12.63
C ILE A 148 1.13 17.37 11.63
N PHE A 149 -0.09 17.29 11.11
CA PHE A 149 -0.47 16.26 10.14
C PHE A 149 0.25 16.42 8.80
N SER A 150 0.53 17.64 8.36
CA SER A 150 1.36 17.85 7.16
C SER A 150 2.78 17.31 7.32
N LEU A 151 3.41 17.55 8.48
CA LEU A 151 4.76 17.08 8.78
C LEU A 151 4.80 15.56 8.98
N LEU A 152 3.79 14.99 9.65
CA LEU A 152 3.66 13.54 9.80
C LEU A 152 3.44 12.85 8.45
N TYR A 153 2.60 13.43 7.57
CA TYR A 153 2.43 12.91 6.22
C TYR A 153 3.75 12.91 5.46
N THR A 154 4.47 14.04 5.44
CA THR A 154 5.78 14.13 4.78
C THR A 154 6.76 13.11 5.36
N ARG A 155 6.85 13.00 6.69
CA ARG A 155 7.71 12.01 7.37
C ARG A 155 7.40 10.59 6.90
N LEU A 156 6.15 10.16 7.02
CA LEU A 156 5.74 8.79 6.71
C LEU A 156 5.86 8.48 5.21
N ALA A 157 5.50 9.42 4.34
CA ALA A 157 5.64 9.27 2.90
C ALA A 157 7.11 9.18 2.48
N CYS A 158 7.97 10.07 2.99
CA CYS A 158 9.40 10.01 2.71
C CYS A 158 10.05 8.73 3.22
N LEU A 159 9.64 8.20 4.38
CA LEU A 159 10.10 6.88 4.84
C LEU A 159 9.70 5.76 3.87
N CYS A 160 8.50 5.81 3.30
CA CYS A 160 8.10 4.82 2.28
C CYS A 160 8.95 4.97 1.00
N LEU A 161 9.24 6.20 0.58
CA LEU A 161 10.00 6.50 -0.63
C LEU A 161 11.48 6.10 -0.55
N ILE A 162 12.05 6.01 0.65
CA ILE A 162 13.44 5.51 0.88
C ILE A 162 13.48 4.05 1.32
N ASP A 163 12.39 3.30 1.10
CA ASP A 163 12.25 1.88 1.48
C ASP A 163 12.42 1.59 2.99
N ALA A 164 12.11 2.57 3.84
CA ALA A 164 12.08 2.45 5.30
C ALA A 164 10.65 2.19 5.83
N VAL A 165 9.86 1.40 5.08
CA VAL A 165 8.46 1.08 5.41
C VAL A 165 8.27 0.51 6.83
N PRO A 166 9.15 -0.39 7.35
CA PRO A 166 9.00 -0.88 8.72
C PRO A 166 9.06 0.23 9.79
N LEU A 167 9.90 1.25 9.59
CA LEU A 167 9.96 2.41 10.48
C LEU A 167 8.68 3.25 10.37
N ALA A 168 8.22 3.51 9.14
CA ALA A 168 6.96 4.23 8.91
C ALA A 168 5.77 3.52 9.58
N ALA A 169 5.74 2.19 9.50
CA ALA A 169 4.71 1.36 10.11
C ALA A 169 4.74 1.40 11.64
N GLN A 170 5.93 1.50 12.26
CA GLN A 170 6.06 1.69 13.70
C GLN A 170 5.64 3.10 14.13
N GLU A 171 6.10 4.13 13.44
CA GLU A 171 5.78 5.54 13.71
C GLU A 171 4.27 5.82 13.57
N ALA A 172 3.62 5.26 12.54
CA ALA A 172 2.19 5.45 12.29
C ALA A 172 1.27 4.90 13.40
N LYS A 173 1.78 4.04 14.30
CA LYS A 173 1.01 3.56 15.47
C LYS A 173 0.71 4.68 16.46
N ALA A 174 1.51 5.76 16.46
CA ALA A 174 1.28 6.91 17.32
C ALA A 174 -0.04 7.64 17.01
N LEU A 175 -0.58 7.48 15.79
CA LEU A 175 -1.89 8.00 15.39
C LEU A 175 -3.07 7.22 16.00
N GLN A 176 -2.80 6.10 16.68
CA GLN A 176 -3.80 5.29 17.39
C GLN A 176 -5.00 4.96 16.48
N ASP A 177 -6.21 4.96 17.04
CA ASP A 177 -7.45 4.68 16.31
C ASP A 177 -7.95 5.95 15.61
N LEU A 178 -7.90 5.93 14.28
CA LEU A 178 -8.31 7.04 13.42
C LEU A 178 -9.81 7.34 13.48
N ASN A 179 -10.63 6.39 13.95
CA ASN A 179 -12.08 6.56 14.05
C ASN A 179 -12.52 7.23 15.36
N GLN A 180 -11.58 7.59 16.24
CA GLN A 180 -11.88 8.26 17.51
C GLN A 180 -12.47 9.64 17.28
N GLY A 181 -13.44 10.02 18.12
CA GLY A 181 -14.04 11.37 18.10
C GLY A 181 -13.02 12.49 18.32
N PHE A 182 -11.84 12.18 18.87
CA PHE A 182 -10.71 13.09 19.00
C PHE A 182 -10.24 13.67 17.66
N TYR A 183 -10.39 12.95 16.56
CA TYR A 183 -10.04 13.43 15.22
C TYR A 183 -11.21 14.05 14.44
N LEU A 184 -12.39 14.18 15.05
CA LEU A 184 -13.58 14.74 14.40
C LEU A 184 -13.89 16.13 14.94
N ASP A 185 -14.07 17.11 14.07
CA ASP A 185 -14.58 18.42 14.45
C ASP A 185 -15.98 18.27 15.08
N PRO A 186 -16.22 18.80 16.28
CA PRO A 186 -17.44 18.51 17.02
C PRO A 186 -18.67 19.22 16.45
N VAL A 187 -18.49 20.24 15.59
CA VAL A 187 -19.58 21.04 15.02
C VAL A 187 -20.00 20.49 13.66
N SER A 188 -19.03 20.30 12.77
CA SER A 188 -19.21 19.85 11.39
C SER A 188 -19.18 18.33 11.24
N GLY A 189 -18.64 17.61 12.22
CA GLY A 189 -18.38 16.17 12.13
C GLY A 189 -17.28 15.81 11.13
N THR A 190 -16.54 16.80 10.60
CA THR A 190 -15.49 16.57 9.62
C THR A 190 -14.23 16.01 10.27
N HIS A 191 -13.52 15.15 9.55
CA HIS A 191 -12.27 14.60 10.03
C HIS A 191 -11.15 15.64 9.91
N LEU A 192 -10.42 15.91 11.00
CA LEU A 192 -9.33 16.88 11.05
C LEU A 192 -8.10 16.43 10.26
N MET A 193 -7.82 15.12 10.26
CA MET A 193 -6.71 14.54 9.49
C MET A 193 -7.03 14.50 7.97
N PRO A 194 -6.11 14.97 7.10
CA PRO A 194 -6.27 14.89 5.66
C PRO A 194 -6.51 13.47 5.14
N TRP A 195 -7.27 13.35 4.04
CA TRP A 195 -7.62 12.06 3.45
C TRP A 195 -6.39 11.20 3.12
N GLU A 196 -5.37 11.80 2.47
CA GLU A 196 -4.18 11.07 2.06
C GLU A 196 -3.41 10.49 3.26
N LEU A 197 -3.32 11.24 4.36
CA LEU A 197 -2.71 10.74 5.59
C LEU A 197 -3.54 9.61 6.21
N ARG A 198 -4.87 9.65 6.16
CA ARG A 198 -5.73 8.55 6.65
C ARG A 198 -5.53 7.27 5.85
N VAL A 199 -5.45 7.38 4.53
CA VAL A 199 -5.22 6.24 3.64
C VAL A 199 -3.82 5.65 3.85
N LEU A 200 -2.80 6.50 3.96
CA LEU A 200 -1.43 6.09 4.25
C LEU A 200 -1.30 5.46 5.64
N ALA A 201 -1.84 6.10 6.67
CA ALA A 201 -1.81 5.59 8.05
C ALA A 201 -2.54 4.24 8.16
N THR A 202 -3.67 4.07 7.47
CA THR A 202 -4.37 2.78 7.41
C THR A 202 -3.45 1.68 6.88
N ARG A 203 -2.73 1.94 5.78
CA ARG A 203 -1.77 0.98 5.22
C ARG A 203 -0.61 0.70 6.17
N LEU A 204 -0.04 1.74 6.77
CA LEU A 204 1.14 1.61 7.63
C LEU A 204 0.82 0.91 8.95
N GLN A 205 -0.32 1.21 9.57
CA GLN A 205 -0.75 0.56 10.79
C GLN A 205 -0.99 -0.93 10.58
N THR A 206 -1.58 -1.34 9.44
CA THR A 206 -1.86 -2.76 9.17
C THR A 206 -0.58 -3.56 8.98
N LEU A 207 0.40 -2.99 8.26
CA LEU A 207 1.76 -3.53 8.18
C LEU A 207 2.42 -3.59 9.57
N GLY A 208 2.32 -2.52 10.35
CA GLY A 208 2.96 -2.42 11.66
C GLY A 208 2.37 -3.39 12.70
N PHE A 209 1.09 -3.73 12.59
CA PHE A 209 0.44 -4.74 13.43
C PHE A 209 0.56 -6.16 12.87
N GLY A 210 1.04 -6.33 11.63
CA GLY A 210 1.14 -7.63 10.98
C GLY A 210 -0.22 -8.31 10.76
N ASP A 211 -1.28 -7.52 10.56
CA ASP A 211 -2.65 -8.03 10.47
C ASP A 211 -3.38 -7.45 9.24
N PRO A 212 -3.29 -8.13 8.08
CA PRO A 212 -3.96 -7.72 6.85
C PRO A 212 -5.50 -7.65 6.97
N ARG A 213 -6.12 -8.41 7.88
CA ARG A 213 -7.60 -8.37 8.09
C ARG A 213 -8.05 -7.00 8.57
N ARG A 214 -7.22 -6.36 9.40
CA ARG A 214 -7.45 -4.98 9.84
C ARG A 214 -7.45 -4.01 8.67
N ALA A 215 -6.68 -4.27 7.60
CA ALA A 215 -6.65 -3.39 6.43
C ALA A 215 -8.01 -3.38 5.73
N VAL A 216 -8.59 -4.56 5.52
CA VAL A 216 -9.92 -4.71 4.90
C VAL A 216 -10.96 -3.94 5.72
N VAL A 217 -11.00 -4.14 7.04
CA VAL A 217 -11.96 -3.45 7.93
C VAL A 217 -11.78 -1.93 7.87
N SER A 218 -10.55 -1.43 8.04
CA SER A 218 -10.26 0.01 8.04
C SER A 218 -10.57 0.67 6.68
N TYR A 219 -10.29 -0.02 5.56
CA TYR A 219 -10.67 0.48 4.24
C TYR A 219 -12.19 0.50 4.04
N TYR A 220 -12.93 -0.47 4.60
CA TYR A 220 -14.41 -0.43 4.57
C TYR A 220 -14.99 0.69 5.42
N ASP A 221 -14.35 1.06 6.54
CA ASP A 221 -14.76 2.22 7.34
C ASP A 221 -14.55 3.52 6.57
N LEU A 222 -13.39 3.71 5.92
CA LEU A 222 -13.16 4.84 5.02
C LEU A 222 -14.12 4.84 3.82
N ALA A 223 -14.46 3.66 3.28
CA ALA A 223 -15.42 3.54 2.19
C ALA A 223 -16.84 3.90 2.63
N ARG A 224 -17.21 3.62 3.89
CA ARG A 224 -18.50 4.03 4.46
C ARG A 224 -18.58 5.55 4.57
N GLU A 225 -17.53 6.20 5.06
CA GLU A 225 -17.42 7.67 5.06
C GLU A 225 -17.53 8.22 3.63
N ALA A 226 -16.74 7.70 2.68
CA ALA A 226 -16.77 8.16 1.30
C ALA A 226 -18.18 8.05 0.68
N ARG A 227 -18.91 6.95 0.93
CA ARG A 227 -20.31 6.80 0.49
C ARG A 227 -21.24 7.83 1.12
N PHE A 228 -21.08 8.09 2.42
CA PHE A 228 -21.85 9.12 3.11
C PHE A 228 -21.58 10.51 2.52
N GLU A 229 -20.32 10.82 2.24
CA GLU A 229 -19.90 12.08 1.65
C GLU A 229 -20.38 12.28 0.22
N VAL A 230 -20.40 11.23 -0.62
CA VAL A 230 -21.04 11.27 -1.93
C VAL A 230 -22.52 11.66 -1.83
N LEU A 231 -23.24 11.10 -0.84
CA LEU A 231 -24.65 11.41 -0.62
C LEU A 231 -24.84 12.85 -0.11
N ARG A 232 -23.97 13.30 0.81
CA ARG A 232 -23.98 14.66 1.36
C ARG A 232 -23.72 15.70 0.27
N ALA A 233 -22.66 15.52 -0.51
CA ALA A 233 -22.33 16.38 -1.65
C ALA A 233 -23.44 16.40 -2.71
N GLY A 234 -24.10 15.26 -2.92
CA GLY A 234 -25.28 15.18 -3.79
C GLY A 234 -26.46 16.01 -3.31
N LYS A 235 -26.71 16.07 -1.99
CA LYS A 235 -27.77 16.90 -1.39
C LYS A 235 -27.44 18.39 -1.42
N SER A 236 -26.16 18.75 -1.29
CA SER A 236 -25.69 20.14 -1.38
C SER A 236 -25.44 20.60 -2.82
N HIS A 237 -25.74 19.77 -3.82
CA HIS A 237 -25.47 20.02 -5.25
C HIS A 237 -23.99 20.35 -5.55
N ASP A 238 -23.07 19.90 -4.71
CA ASP A 238 -21.62 20.03 -4.94
C ASP A 238 -21.13 18.87 -5.80
N GLN A 239 -21.16 19.08 -7.11
CA GLN A 239 -20.79 18.04 -8.06
C GLN A 239 -19.29 17.71 -8.02
N THR A 240 -18.43 18.71 -7.77
CA THR A 240 -16.98 18.52 -7.68
C THR A 240 -16.63 17.63 -6.50
N ALA A 241 -17.12 17.95 -5.30
CA ALA A 241 -16.86 17.13 -4.12
C ALA A 241 -17.43 15.72 -4.30
N LYS A 242 -18.62 15.59 -4.89
CA LYS A 242 -19.25 14.30 -5.18
C LYS A 242 -18.37 13.44 -6.11
N GLU A 243 -17.74 14.02 -7.12
CA GLU A 243 -16.82 13.33 -8.01
C GLU A 243 -15.53 12.91 -7.31
N THR A 244 -14.92 13.81 -6.52
CA THR A 244 -13.76 13.48 -5.69
C THR A 244 -14.03 12.30 -4.75
N TRP A 245 -15.17 12.30 -4.06
CA TRP A 245 -15.52 11.20 -3.15
C TRP A 245 -15.84 9.88 -3.86
N LYS A 246 -16.37 9.93 -5.08
CA LYS A 246 -16.52 8.74 -5.93
C LYS A 246 -15.18 8.17 -6.36
N GLN A 247 -14.23 9.02 -6.74
CA GLN A 247 -12.87 8.59 -7.10
C GLN A 247 -12.17 7.94 -5.91
N ARG A 248 -12.23 8.57 -4.73
CA ARG A 248 -11.72 8.01 -3.47
C ARG A 248 -12.33 6.64 -3.15
N LEU A 249 -13.65 6.50 -3.32
CA LEU A 249 -14.35 5.23 -3.10
C LEU A 249 -13.89 4.14 -4.09
N ALA A 250 -13.67 4.48 -5.35
CA ALA A 250 -13.15 3.55 -6.35
C ALA A 250 -11.73 3.09 -6.02
N GLU A 251 -10.86 4.02 -5.60
CA GLU A 251 -9.50 3.71 -5.19
C GLU A 251 -9.46 2.79 -3.94
N LEU A 252 -10.31 3.06 -2.95
CA LEU A 252 -10.48 2.16 -1.81
C LEU A 252 -10.92 0.76 -2.23
N GLY A 253 -11.76 0.65 -3.26
CA GLY A 253 -12.14 -0.63 -3.84
C GLY A 253 -10.93 -1.45 -4.31
N ILE A 254 -10.00 -0.81 -5.02
CA ILE A 254 -8.74 -1.42 -5.48
C ILE A 254 -7.83 -1.79 -4.29
N ARG A 255 -7.72 -0.91 -3.28
CA ARG A 255 -6.93 -1.17 -2.07
C ARG A 255 -7.47 -2.35 -1.25
N VAL A 256 -8.79 -2.51 -1.17
CA VAL A 256 -9.43 -3.69 -0.55
C VAL A 256 -9.09 -4.97 -1.31
N ALA A 257 -9.14 -4.96 -2.65
CA ALA A 257 -8.71 -6.10 -3.44
C ALA A 257 -7.24 -6.47 -3.19
N GLY A 258 -6.34 -5.48 -3.14
CA GLY A 258 -4.94 -5.69 -2.78
C GLY A 258 -4.77 -6.28 -1.36
N ALA A 259 -5.53 -5.81 -0.39
CA ALA A 259 -5.50 -6.36 0.97
C ALA A 259 -6.01 -7.82 1.02
N LEU A 260 -7.01 -8.18 0.22
CA LEU A 260 -7.50 -9.57 0.10
C LEU A 260 -6.45 -10.49 -0.53
N VAL A 261 -5.72 -9.99 -1.54
CA VAL A 261 -4.56 -10.69 -2.12
C VAL A 261 -3.49 -10.94 -1.06
N GLU A 262 -3.13 -9.94 -0.27
CA GLU A 262 -2.15 -10.10 0.82
C GLU A 262 -2.61 -11.05 1.94
N MET A 263 -3.93 -11.24 2.07
CA MET A 263 -4.53 -12.22 2.98
C MET A 263 -4.57 -13.64 2.39
N ASP A 264 -4.08 -13.84 1.17
CA ASP A 264 -4.21 -15.09 0.41
C ASP A 264 -5.68 -15.49 0.13
N ASP A 265 -6.63 -14.54 0.24
CA ASP A 265 -8.03 -14.73 -0.14
C ASP A 265 -8.23 -14.34 -1.61
N LEU A 266 -7.63 -15.12 -2.51
CA LEU A 266 -7.62 -14.85 -3.94
C LEU A 266 -9.03 -14.91 -4.55
N ALA A 267 -9.87 -15.82 -4.06
CA ALA A 267 -11.26 -15.95 -4.49
C ALA A 267 -12.10 -14.73 -4.05
N GLY A 268 -11.93 -14.26 -2.80
CA GLY A 268 -12.54 -13.04 -2.31
C GLY A 268 -12.08 -11.81 -3.08
N ALA A 269 -10.77 -11.71 -3.38
CA ALA A 269 -10.21 -10.64 -4.19
C ALA A 269 -10.84 -10.61 -5.59
N ALA A 270 -10.90 -11.75 -6.28
CA ALA A 270 -11.54 -11.87 -7.59
C ALA A 270 -13.02 -11.47 -7.57
N SER A 271 -13.80 -12.01 -6.61
CA SER A 271 -15.21 -11.68 -6.46
C SER A 271 -15.43 -10.19 -6.19
N HIS A 272 -14.58 -9.58 -5.36
CA HIS A 272 -14.65 -8.16 -5.04
C HIS A 272 -14.29 -7.31 -6.27
N LEU A 273 -13.21 -7.61 -6.98
CA LEU A 273 -12.81 -6.92 -8.22
C LEU A 273 -13.89 -7.00 -9.30
N ALA A 274 -14.55 -8.15 -9.45
CA ALA A 274 -15.66 -8.33 -10.38
C ALA A 274 -16.87 -7.45 -10.00
N SER A 275 -17.09 -7.22 -8.71
CA SER A 275 -18.17 -6.35 -8.21
C SER A 275 -17.90 -4.85 -8.37
N LEU A 276 -16.63 -4.45 -8.51
CA LEU A 276 -16.26 -3.05 -8.69
C LEU A 276 -16.77 -2.55 -10.04
N LYS A 277 -17.65 -1.55 -9.97
CA LYS A 277 -18.10 -0.82 -11.16
C LYS A 277 -16.91 -0.26 -11.91
N GLU A 278 -17.03 -0.24 -13.23
CA GLU A 278 -16.01 0.33 -14.08
C GLU A 278 -15.82 1.81 -13.73
N PRO A 279 -14.56 2.26 -13.52
CA PRO A 279 -14.31 3.67 -13.30
C PRO A 279 -14.80 4.45 -14.52
N SER A 280 -15.46 5.57 -14.30
CA SER A 280 -15.88 6.45 -15.40
C SER A 280 -14.68 6.87 -16.23
N SER A 281 -14.79 6.85 -17.56
CA SER A 281 -13.74 7.27 -18.52
C SER A 281 -13.32 8.75 -18.43
N LEU A 282 -13.83 9.50 -17.45
CA LEU A 282 -13.49 10.89 -17.17
C LEU A 282 -12.45 10.95 -16.05
N GLY A 283 -11.32 11.62 -16.32
CA GLY A 283 -10.24 11.85 -15.35
C GLY A 283 -9.34 10.62 -15.12
N ASP A 284 -9.03 10.34 -13.86
CA ASP A 284 -8.13 9.27 -13.38
C ASP A 284 -8.65 7.82 -13.62
N GLY A 285 -9.70 7.67 -14.44
CA GLY A 285 -10.32 6.39 -14.75
C GLY A 285 -9.36 5.39 -15.39
N GLY A 286 -8.45 5.88 -16.25
CA GLY A 286 -7.42 5.05 -16.89
C GLY A 286 -6.44 4.43 -15.89
N ARG A 287 -5.98 5.20 -14.89
CA ARG A 287 -5.08 4.69 -13.83
C ARG A 287 -5.77 3.62 -12.98
N LEU A 288 -7.04 3.83 -12.62
CA LEU A 288 -7.80 2.84 -11.85
C LEU A 288 -8.11 1.59 -12.67
N ALA A 289 -8.39 1.74 -13.98
CA ALA A 289 -8.54 0.61 -14.89
C ALA A 289 -7.26 -0.20 -15.01
N LEU A 290 -6.10 0.47 -15.13
CA LEU A 290 -4.79 -0.17 -15.14
C LEU A 290 -4.50 -0.89 -13.83
N ALA A 291 -4.74 -0.26 -12.68
CA ALA A 291 -4.55 -0.87 -11.37
C ALA A 291 -5.44 -2.12 -11.18
N LYS A 292 -6.70 -2.06 -11.65
CA LYS A 292 -7.61 -3.20 -11.67
C LYS A 292 -7.08 -4.33 -12.56
N ALA A 293 -6.56 -3.99 -13.74
CA ALA A 293 -5.98 -4.96 -14.68
C ALA A 293 -4.73 -5.65 -14.10
N LEU A 294 -3.84 -4.90 -13.44
CA LEU A 294 -2.65 -5.45 -12.80
C LEU A 294 -3.00 -6.42 -11.66
N LEU A 295 -4.05 -6.13 -10.88
CA LEU A 295 -4.54 -7.07 -9.86
C LEU A 295 -5.11 -8.35 -10.48
N TRP A 296 -5.82 -8.25 -11.61
CA TRP A 296 -6.28 -9.45 -12.33
C TRP A 296 -5.11 -10.30 -12.86
N LEU A 297 -4.06 -9.67 -13.39
CA LEU A 297 -2.83 -10.37 -13.77
C LEU A 297 -2.18 -11.06 -12.57
N HIS A 298 -2.13 -10.40 -11.41
CA HIS A 298 -1.62 -11.01 -10.19
C HIS A 298 -2.43 -12.23 -9.73
N LEU A 299 -3.75 -12.21 -9.96
CA LEU A 299 -4.64 -13.36 -9.72
C LEU A 299 -4.56 -14.45 -10.80
N GLY A 300 -3.82 -14.21 -11.89
CA GLY A 300 -3.71 -15.13 -13.03
C GLY A 300 -4.86 -15.07 -14.04
N ASP A 301 -5.83 -14.16 -13.90
CA ASP A 301 -6.93 -13.99 -14.85
C ASP A 301 -6.54 -12.97 -15.93
N VAL A 302 -5.82 -13.46 -16.93
CA VAL A 302 -5.33 -12.65 -18.06
C VAL A 302 -6.47 -12.07 -18.89
N ASP A 303 -7.59 -12.80 -19.04
CA ASP A 303 -8.73 -12.34 -19.82
C ASP A 303 -9.46 -11.18 -19.11
N ALA A 304 -9.63 -11.26 -17.79
CA ALA A 304 -10.18 -10.17 -16.99
C ALA A 304 -9.29 -8.93 -17.03
N ALA A 305 -7.98 -9.10 -16.98
CA ALA A 305 -7.03 -8.00 -17.11
C ALA A 305 -7.20 -7.27 -18.45
N ARG A 306 -7.25 -7.99 -19.58
CA ARG A 306 -7.45 -7.41 -20.91
C ARG A 306 -8.79 -6.68 -21.01
N ARG A 307 -9.87 -7.21 -20.41
CA ARG A 307 -11.20 -6.55 -20.40
C ARG A 307 -11.21 -5.22 -19.64
N CYS A 308 -10.32 -5.04 -18.66
CA CYS A 308 -10.29 -3.82 -17.85
C CYS A 308 -9.77 -2.60 -18.61
N VAL A 309 -8.88 -2.82 -19.58
CA VAL A 309 -8.22 -1.73 -20.31
C VAL A 309 -8.83 -1.46 -21.69
N ARG A 310 -9.46 -2.47 -22.32
CA ARG A 310 -10.03 -2.38 -23.67
C ARG A 310 -11.14 -1.34 -23.80
N ASP A 311 -11.42 -0.96 -25.05
CA ASP A 311 -12.55 -0.10 -25.46
C ASP A 311 -12.38 1.33 -24.95
N GLY A 312 -11.14 1.81 -24.82
CA GLY A 312 -10.82 3.17 -24.37
C GLY A 312 -11.05 3.40 -22.87
N LYS A 313 -11.05 2.31 -22.08
CA LYS A 313 -11.16 2.37 -20.60
C LYS A 313 -9.84 2.73 -19.95
N ALA A 314 -8.73 2.29 -20.53
CA ALA A 314 -7.41 2.84 -20.27
C ALA A 314 -6.99 3.74 -21.44
N ASP A 315 -5.91 4.49 -21.23
CA ASP A 315 -5.20 5.12 -22.34
C ASP A 315 -4.60 4.04 -23.27
N GLN A 316 -4.27 4.45 -24.51
CA GLN A 316 -3.71 3.52 -25.50
C GLN A 316 -2.41 2.87 -25.00
N LEU A 317 -1.64 3.60 -24.18
CA LEU A 317 -0.45 3.09 -23.53
C LEU A 317 -0.80 1.96 -22.54
N GLY A 318 -1.75 2.17 -21.63
CA GLY A 318 -2.20 1.15 -20.67
C GLY A 318 -2.72 -0.12 -21.33
N GLU A 319 -3.46 0.00 -22.45
CA GLU A 319 -3.88 -1.17 -23.24
C GLU A 319 -2.70 -1.99 -23.78
N LYS A 320 -1.68 -1.31 -24.36
CA LYS A 320 -0.47 -1.96 -24.89
C LYS A 320 0.35 -2.61 -23.78
N VAL A 321 0.51 -1.92 -22.65
CA VAL A 321 1.23 -2.41 -21.45
C VAL A 321 0.60 -3.69 -20.92
N ILE A 322 -0.71 -3.70 -20.66
CA ILE A 322 -1.41 -4.90 -20.18
C ILE A 322 -1.36 -6.01 -21.22
N SER A 323 -1.44 -5.70 -22.52
CA SER A 323 -1.33 -6.71 -23.57
C SER A 323 0.03 -7.42 -23.60
N ALA A 324 1.11 -6.69 -23.34
CA ALA A 324 2.47 -7.23 -23.27
C ALA A 324 2.72 -8.01 -21.97
N LEU A 325 2.29 -7.46 -20.82
CA LEU A 325 2.37 -8.16 -19.53
C LEU A 325 1.56 -9.47 -19.51
N ALA A 326 0.40 -9.47 -20.16
CA ALA A 326 -0.42 -10.66 -20.31
C ALA A 326 0.29 -11.77 -21.11
N ASP A 327 1.02 -11.42 -22.16
CA ASP A 327 1.82 -12.41 -22.90
C ASP A 327 3.00 -12.93 -22.07
N MET A 328 3.63 -12.08 -21.23
CA MET A 328 4.63 -12.54 -20.27
C MET A 328 4.04 -13.49 -19.23
N ALA A 329 2.82 -13.22 -18.74
CA ALA A 329 2.12 -14.08 -17.79
C ALA A 329 1.80 -15.47 -18.39
N ASP A 330 1.51 -15.52 -19.70
CA ASP A 330 1.29 -16.77 -20.45
C ASP A 330 2.62 -17.49 -20.83
N GLY A 331 3.78 -16.95 -20.46
CA GLY A 331 5.09 -17.48 -20.87
C GLY A 331 5.45 -17.26 -22.35
N ARG A 332 4.70 -16.41 -23.06
CA ARG A 332 4.92 -16.07 -24.48
C ARG A 332 5.90 -14.90 -24.59
N TYR A 333 7.13 -15.10 -24.15
CA TYR A 333 8.14 -14.05 -24.02
C TYR A 333 8.58 -13.45 -25.36
N GLU A 334 8.57 -14.21 -26.46
CA GLU A 334 8.85 -13.69 -27.80
C GLU A 334 7.79 -12.67 -28.25
N ALA A 335 6.51 -13.01 -28.08
CA ALA A 335 5.40 -12.11 -28.42
C ALA A 335 5.38 -10.87 -27.52
N ALA A 336 5.70 -11.03 -26.23
CA ALA A 336 5.86 -9.91 -25.32
C ALA A 336 7.04 -9.00 -25.73
N LEU A 337 8.18 -9.58 -26.12
CA LEU A 337 9.36 -8.84 -26.57
C LEU A 337 9.04 -7.98 -27.80
N GLU A 338 8.33 -8.52 -28.78
CA GLU A 338 7.90 -7.77 -29.96
C GLU A 338 7.04 -6.56 -29.58
N LYS A 339 6.07 -6.75 -28.67
CA LYS A 339 5.20 -5.68 -28.18
C LYS A 339 5.97 -4.60 -27.41
N TRP A 340 6.88 -5.00 -26.51
CA TRP A 340 7.70 -4.04 -25.77
C TRP A 340 8.64 -3.27 -26.68
N THR A 341 9.21 -3.92 -27.69
CA THR A 341 10.09 -3.28 -28.66
C THR A 341 9.33 -2.24 -29.49
N ALA A 342 8.16 -2.60 -30.00
CA ALA A 342 7.30 -1.68 -30.72
C ALA A 342 6.89 -0.48 -29.86
N LEU A 343 6.51 -0.74 -28.60
CA LEU A 343 6.14 0.33 -27.67
C LEU A 343 7.32 1.24 -27.33
N LYS A 344 8.52 0.68 -27.17
CA LYS A 344 9.74 1.46 -26.93
C LYS A 344 10.03 2.41 -28.09
N VAL A 345 9.93 1.93 -29.34
CA VAL A 345 10.15 2.76 -30.53
C VAL A 345 9.16 3.92 -30.57
N GLU A 346 7.87 3.65 -30.38
CA GLU A 346 6.84 4.68 -30.36
C GLU A 346 7.07 5.74 -29.27
N LEU A 347 7.47 5.31 -28.07
CA LEU A 347 7.74 6.20 -26.95
C LEU A 347 9.01 7.05 -27.15
N ASP A 348 10.08 6.42 -27.65
CA ASP A 348 11.33 7.10 -27.99
C ASP A 348 11.10 8.16 -29.10
N GLU A 349 10.27 7.86 -30.12
CA GLU A 349 9.88 8.81 -31.18
C GLU A 349 9.08 10.01 -30.65
N ASN A 350 8.27 9.80 -29.63
CA ASN A 350 7.52 10.85 -28.95
C ASN A 350 8.36 11.60 -27.89
N GLY A 351 9.63 11.23 -27.71
CA GLY A 351 10.53 11.84 -26.73
C GLY A 351 10.20 11.48 -25.27
N VAL A 352 9.38 10.46 -25.04
CA VAL A 352 8.97 10.01 -23.72
C VAL A 352 9.71 8.70 -23.41
N GLY A 353 10.90 8.79 -22.79
CA GLY A 353 11.59 7.59 -22.33
C GLY A 353 10.86 6.96 -21.15
N ASP A 354 10.33 5.74 -21.31
CA ASP A 354 9.69 4.99 -20.23
C ASP A 354 10.59 3.85 -19.73
N GLU A 355 11.09 4.02 -18.51
CA GLU A 355 11.93 3.06 -17.81
C GLU A 355 11.25 1.69 -17.64
N MET A 356 9.94 1.66 -17.40
CA MET A 356 9.19 0.42 -17.17
C MET A 356 9.18 -0.45 -18.43
N VAL A 357 9.05 0.15 -19.62
CA VAL A 357 9.09 -0.57 -20.90
C VAL A 357 10.45 -1.23 -21.10
N ALA A 358 11.54 -0.48 -20.87
CA ALA A 358 12.89 -1.01 -21.02
C ALA A 358 13.21 -2.13 -20.02
N VAL A 359 12.74 -1.99 -18.78
CA VAL A 359 12.90 -3.02 -17.74
C VAL A 359 12.16 -4.31 -18.11
N ASN A 360 10.89 -4.24 -18.53
CA ASN A 360 10.14 -5.43 -18.92
C ASN A 360 10.68 -6.07 -20.21
N LEU A 361 11.18 -5.27 -21.15
CA LEU A 361 11.90 -5.74 -22.33
C LEU A 361 13.14 -6.54 -21.94
N ALA A 362 13.96 -6.03 -21.02
CA ALA A 362 15.15 -6.72 -20.54
C ALA A 362 14.81 -8.04 -19.80
N VAL A 363 13.70 -8.07 -19.05
CA VAL A 363 13.19 -9.30 -18.43
C VAL A 363 12.81 -10.34 -19.49
N CYS A 364 12.13 -9.93 -20.57
CA CYS A 364 11.83 -10.85 -21.68
C CYS A 364 13.12 -11.41 -22.31
N LEU A 365 14.12 -10.55 -22.55
CA LEU A 365 15.43 -10.98 -23.07
C LEU A 365 16.12 -11.99 -22.14
N LEU A 366 16.03 -11.81 -20.83
CA LEU A 366 16.55 -12.76 -19.85
C LEU A 366 15.87 -14.13 -19.97
N TYR A 367 14.53 -14.20 -20.05
CA TYR A 367 13.81 -15.46 -20.19
C TYR A 367 14.07 -16.15 -21.53
N LEU A 368 14.44 -15.40 -22.57
CA LEU A 368 14.85 -15.91 -23.87
C LEU A 368 16.35 -16.29 -23.94
N GLY A 369 17.08 -16.20 -22.81
CA GLY A 369 18.51 -16.54 -22.74
C GLY A 369 19.44 -15.48 -23.34
N LYS A 370 18.93 -14.31 -23.70
CA LYS A 370 19.69 -13.19 -24.31
C LYS A 370 20.18 -12.20 -23.26
N MET A 371 20.91 -12.71 -22.27
CA MET A 371 21.23 -11.94 -21.07
C MET A 371 22.12 -10.72 -21.34
N GLU A 372 23.12 -10.84 -22.22
CA GLU A 372 23.99 -9.71 -22.57
C GLU A 372 23.23 -8.55 -23.24
N GLU A 373 22.24 -8.87 -24.08
CA GLU A 373 21.37 -7.88 -24.70
C GLU A 373 20.49 -7.18 -23.65
N GLY A 374 19.86 -7.96 -22.77
CA GLY A 374 19.06 -7.43 -21.66
C GLY A 374 19.87 -6.54 -20.73
N ARG A 375 21.11 -6.93 -20.41
CA ARG A 375 22.05 -6.10 -19.63
C ARG A 375 22.33 -4.77 -20.34
N GLY A 376 22.64 -4.81 -21.65
CA GLY A 376 22.91 -3.61 -22.43
C GLY A 376 21.74 -2.62 -22.45
N VAL A 377 20.49 -3.13 -22.52
CA VAL A 377 19.28 -2.32 -22.42
C VAL A 377 19.20 -1.58 -21.07
N LEU A 378 19.39 -2.30 -19.96
CA LEU A 378 19.33 -1.71 -18.62
C LEU A 378 20.47 -0.71 -18.36
N GLU A 379 21.70 -1.03 -18.78
CA GLU A 379 22.84 -0.10 -18.67
C GLU A 379 22.61 1.18 -19.46
N LYS A 380 21.98 1.10 -20.64
CA LYS A 380 21.60 2.26 -21.44
C LYS A 380 20.62 3.16 -20.69
N GLN A 381 19.60 2.60 -20.05
CA GLN A 381 18.63 3.38 -19.26
C GLN A 381 19.31 4.14 -18.11
N VAL A 382 20.24 3.49 -17.40
CA VAL A 382 21.01 4.18 -16.36
C VAL A 382 21.86 5.31 -16.94
N LYS A 383 22.50 5.11 -18.09
CA LYS A 383 23.26 6.18 -18.77
C LYS A 383 22.36 7.36 -19.12
N GLU A 384 21.14 7.10 -19.58
CA GLU A 384 20.12 8.11 -19.93
C GLU A 384 19.54 8.87 -18.73
N GLY A 385 19.84 8.47 -17.49
CA GLY A 385 19.40 9.19 -16.29
C GLY A 385 18.39 8.44 -15.42
N GLN A 386 17.89 7.30 -15.89
CA GLN A 386 16.91 6.52 -15.14
C GLN A 386 17.56 5.75 -14.00
N THR A 387 16.91 5.74 -12.84
CA THR A 387 17.52 5.22 -11.59
C THR A 387 16.50 4.61 -10.63
N SER A 388 15.37 4.09 -11.12
CA SER A 388 14.40 3.46 -10.22
C SER A 388 14.99 2.24 -9.51
N HIS A 389 14.40 1.90 -8.36
CA HIS A 389 14.73 0.69 -7.62
C HIS A 389 14.72 -0.55 -8.52
N THR A 390 13.65 -0.73 -9.31
CA THR A 390 13.45 -1.89 -10.17
C THR A 390 14.54 -2.01 -11.23
N LEU A 391 14.94 -0.90 -11.87
CA LEU A 391 16.02 -0.90 -12.85
C LEU A 391 17.36 -1.27 -12.23
N LEU A 392 17.74 -0.62 -11.13
CA LEU A 392 19.03 -0.84 -10.47
C LEU A 392 19.12 -2.25 -9.90
N PHE A 393 18.03 -2.76 -9.32
CA PHE A 393 17.95 -4.11 -8.78
C PHE A 393 18.04 -5.16 -9.88
N ASN A 394 17.32 -4.96 -11.00
CA ASN A 394 17.36 -5.88 -12.13
C ASN A 394 18.73 -5.86 -12.82
N LEU A 395 19.35 -4.69 -13.01
CA LEU A 395 20.70 -4.59 -13.56
C LEU A 395 21.73 -5.26 -12.64
N SER A 396 21.61 -5.06 -11.34
CA SER A 396 22.45 -5.73 -10.34
C SER A 396 22.28 -7.25 -10.38
N THR A 397 21.06 -7.73 -10.65
CA THR A 397 20.77 -9.16 -10.89
C THR A 397 21.43 -9.65 -12.18
N MET A 398 21.38 -8.88 -13.27
CA MET A 398 22.08 -9.22 -14.52
C MET A 398 23.58 -9.35 -14.31
N TYR A 399 24.18 -8.46 -13.51
CA TYR A 399 25.60 -8.56 -13.14
C TYR A 399 25.93 -9.83 -12.37
N GLU A 400 25.09 -10.26 -11.43
CA GLU A 400 25.25 -11.53 -10.71
C GLU A 400 25.17 -12.75 -11.63
N LEU A 401 24.30 -12.70 -12.64
CA LEU A 401 24.07 -13.83 -13.54
C LEU A 401 25.13 -13.93 -14.66
N CYS A 402 25.68 -12.80 -15.10
CA CYS A 402 26.52 -12.76 -16.31
C CYS A 402 28.02 -12.53 -16.02
N SER A 403 28.44 -12.28 -14.77
CA SER A 403 29.80 -11.86 -14.48
C SER A 403 30.34 -12.30 -13.11
N ASP A 404 31.55 -12.87 -13.11
CA ASP A 404 32.30 -13.17 -11.87
C ASP A 404 32.76 -11.90 -11.13
N ARG A 405 32.68 -10.73 -11.78
CA ARG A 405 33.03 -9.42 -11.21
C ARG A 405 31.81 -8.62 -10.76
N ALA A 406 30.67 -9.29 -10.52
CA ALA A 406 29.41 -8.65 -10.15
C ALA A 406 29.54 -7.60 -9.04
N LYS A 407 30.31 -7.90 -7.98
CA LYS A 407 30.53 -6.97 -6.86
C LYS A 407 31.15 -5.65 -7.32
N GLN A 408 32.17 -5.69 -8.18
CA GLN A 408 32.83 -4.49 -8.68
C GLN A 408 31.90 -3.68 -9.59
N LEU A 409 31.12 -4.36 -10.44
CA LEU A 409 30.15 -3.72 -11.33
C LEU A 409 29.04 -3.01 -10.55
N LYS A 410 28.49 -3.64 -9.49
CA LYS A 410 27.50 -3.02 -8.60
C LYS A 410 28.03 -1.81 -7.86
N MET A 411 29.26 -1.86 -7.36
CA MET A 411 29.91 -0.71 -6.71
C MET A 411 30.11 0.44 -7.70
N SER A 412 30.61 0.15 -8.90
CA SER A 412 30.78 1.15 -9.96
C SER A 412 29.44 1.74 -10.42
N LEU A 413 28.39 0.92 -10.47
CA LEU A 413 27.03 1.39 -10.74
C LEU A 413 26.54 2.37 -9.66
N ALA A 414 26.77 2.07 -8.38
CA ALA A 414 26.40 2.96 -7.28
C ALA A 414 27.17 4.31 -7.35
N GLU A 415 28.45 4.28 -7.71
CA GLU A 415 29.25 5.49 -7.96
C GLU A 415 28.68 6.31 -9.12
N GLN A 416 28.42 5.67 -10.26
CA GLN A 416 27.86 6.32 -11.45
C GLN A 416 26.49 6.96 -11.17
N VAL A 417 25.63 6.29 -10.39
CA VAL A 417 24.30 6.82 -10.05
C VAL A 417 24.41 7.98 -9.06
N ALA A 418 25.27 7.89 -8.05
CA ALA A 418 25.53 8.99 -7.11
C ALA A 418 26.17 10.21 -7.79
N ASP A 419 26.74 10.04 -8.99
CA ASP A 419 27.27 11.10 -9.84
C ASP A 419 26.23 11.89 -10.63
N LYS A 420 24.98 11.43 -10.66
CA LYS A 420 23.88 12.15 -11.30
C LYS A 420 23.32 13.25 -10.41
N GLU A 421 22.72 14.24 -11.05
CA GLU A 421 21.98 15.32 -10.42
C GLU A 421 20.72 14.79 -9.71
N ALA A 422 20.29 15.52 -8.68
CA ALA A 422 19.06 15.20 -7.98
C ALA A 422 17.83 15.48 -8.86
N THR A 423 16.83 14.62 -8.73
CA THR A 423 15.56 14.73 -9.46
C THR A 423 14.40 14.49 -8.51
N GLU A 424 13.19 14.88 -8.90
CA GLU A 424 11.97 14.62 -8.12
C GLU A 424 11.69 13.13 -7.85
N HIS A 425 12.35 12.21 -8.59
CA HIS A 425 12.20 10.76 -8.45
C HIS A 425 13.12 10.14 -7.40
N GLY A 426 13.82 10.96 -6.61
CA GLY A 426 14.67 10.50 -5.51
C GLY A 426 16.12 10.33 -5.91
N TRP A 427 16.99 11.13 -5.31
CA TRP A 427 18.44 11.09 -5.57
C TRP A 427 19.14 9.98 -4.76
N GLU A 428 18.91 9.95 -3.44
CA GLU A 428 19.55 8.97 -2.56
C GLU A 428 18.99 7.57 -2.83
N LYS A 429 19.89 6.60 -3.02
CA LYS A 429 19.57 5.18 -3.14
C LYS A 429 20.10 4.39 -1.94
N THR A 430 19.59 3.19 -1.76
CA THR A 430 19.91 2.25 -0.68
C THR A 430 20.77 1.10 -1.18
N ASN A 431 21.38 0.34 -0.25
CA ASN A 431 22.11 -0.88 -0.58
C ASN A 431 21.19 -1.93 -1.26
N ALA A 432 19.89 -1.93 -0.96
CA ALA A 432 18.93 -2.84 -1.55
C ALA A 432 18.79 -2.61 -3.07
N ASP A 433 18.84 -1.36 -3.53
CA ASP A 433 18.78 -1.00 -4.97
C ASP A 433 19.91 -1.66 -5.78
N PHE A 434 21.09 -1.87 -5.17
CA PHE A 434 22.27 -2.42 -5.84
C PHE A 434 22.59 -3.86 -5.44
N LYS A 435 21.77 -4.49 -4.59
CA LYS A 435 22.05 -5.78 -3.94
C LYS A 435 23.47 -5.82 -3.32
N LEU A 436 23.80 -4.82 -2.49
CA LEU A 436 25.10 -4.66 -1.82
C LEU A 436 25.10 -5.12 -0.36
#